data_AF-A0A1I0Q4P8-F1
#
_entry.id   AF-A0A1I0Q4P8-F1
#
_cell.length_a   1.000
_cell.length_b   1.000
_cell.length_c   1.000
_cell.angle_alpha   90.00
_cell.angle_beta   90.00
_cell.angle_gamma   90.00
#
_symmetry.space_group_name_H-M   'P 1'
#
loop_
_entity.id
_entity.type
_entity.pdbx_description
1 polymer ?
#
loop_
_entity_poly.entity_id
_entity_poly.type
_entity_poly.pdbx_seq_one_letter_code
_entity_poly.pdbx_strand_id
1 'polypeptide(L)'
;MGCGLTVAGCLAMMIEISTSGGFGGLQAAGMTKLATVEDLPQPEHDRICAAFAPSALAEIAGKAPPAGRADTITYDITVTDDSGAHHFKLDETQIPPTMLDMIDALPRKR
;
A
#
# COMPACT_ATOMS: atom_id res chain seq x y z
N MET A 1 -15.47 -14.34 22.72
CA MET A 1 -14.03 -14.01 22.77
C MET A 1 -13.54 -13.81 21.35
N GLY A 2 -13.42 -12.57 20.89
CA GLY A 2 -12.84 -12.23 19.59
C GLY A 2 -11.61 -11.37 19.84
N CYS A 3 -10.46 -11.84 19.38
CA CYS A 3 -9.14 -11.27 19.61
C CYS A 3 -9.08 -9.77 19.37
N GLY A 4 -8.91 -8.99 20.44
CA GLY A 4 -8.32 -7.65 20.37
C GLY A 4 -6.83 -7.77 20.12
N LEU A 5 -6.44 -8.25 18.94
CA LEU A 5 -5.06 -8.11 18.47
C LEU A 5 -4.87 -6.64 18.11
N THR A 6 -4.56 -5.84 19.13
CA THR A 6 -3.73 -4.64 19.07
C THR A 6 -3.88 -3.77 17.83
N VAL A 7 -4.85 -2.85 17.89
CA VAL A 7 -4.80 -1.54 17.19
C VAL A 7 -3.50 -0.78 17.54
N ALA A 8 -2.82 -1.15 18.62
CA ALA A 8 -1.55 -0.57 19.06
C ALA A 8 -0.39 -0.73 18.04
N GLY A 9 -0.37 -1.78 17.22
CA GLY A 9 0.72 -2.02 16.26
C GLY A 9 0.64 -1.15 14.99
N CYS A 10 -0.50 -0.50 14.75
CA CYS A 10 -0.68 0.33 13.57
C CYS A 10 -0.43 1.82 13.80
N LEU A 11 -0.42 2.27 15.05
CA LEU A 11 -0.23 3.70 15.33
C LEU A 11 1.16 4.17 14.91
N ALA A 12 2.19 3.33 15.04
CA ALA A 12 3.56 3.64 14.60
C ALA A 12 3.86 3.22 13.14
N MET A 13 2.84 2.82 12.37
CA MET A 13 3.03 2.31 11.03
C MET A 13 3.24 3.44 10.02
N MET A 14 4.28 3.32 9.20
CA MET A 14 4.57 4.25 8.11
C MET A 14 4.50 3.52 6.77
N ILE A 15 3.86 4.15 5.80
CA ILE A 15 3.62 3.62 4.46
C ILE A 15 4.28 4.56 3.45
N GLU A 16 5.29 4.05 2.75
CA GLU A 16 5.86 4.69 1.58
C GLU A 16 5.41 3.93 0.33
N ILE A 17 4.90 4.65 -0.67
CA ILE A 17 4.45 4.08 -1.93
C ILE A 17 5.15 4.83 -3.03
N SER A 18 5.89 4.12 -3.86
CA SER A 18 6.41 4.65 -5.11
C SER A 18 5.79 3.91 -6.28
N THR A 19 5.51 4.64 -7.36
CA THR A 19 4.96 4.04 -8.57
C THR A 19 5.96 4.10 -9.70
N SER A 20 5.97 3.03 -10.50
CA SER A 20 6.76 2.91 -11.71
C SER A 20 5.92 2.30 -12.84
N GLY A 21 6.25 2.59 -14.10
CA GLY A 21 5.51 2.05 -15.26
C GLY A 21 4.30 2.89 -15.70
N GLY A 22 3.30 2.24 -16.30
CA GLY A 22 2.18 2.87 -17.01
C GLY A 22 2.42 3.02 -18.52
N PHE A 23 1.40 3.43 -19.27
CA PHE A 23 1.44 3.56 -20.74
C PHE A 23 2.70 4.30 -21.22
N GLY A 24 3.57 3.60 -21.96
CA GLY A 24 4.82 4.15 -22.49
C GLY A 24 5.91 4.46 -21.46
N GLY A 25 5.79 3.99 -20.21
CA GLY A 25 6.77 4.17 -19.13
C GLY A 25 6.78 5.55 -18.46
N LEU A 26 5.83 6.43 -18.79
CA LEU A 26 5.87 7.85 -18.41
C LEU A 26 4.82 8.28 -17.38
N GLN A 27 3.66 7.60 -17.29
CA GLN A 27 2.49 8.15 -16.59
C GLN A 27 2.56 8.06 -15.06
N ALA A 28 3.34 7.13 -14.51
CA ALA A 28 3.46 6.95 -13.06
C ALA A 28 4.90 7.07 -12.53
N ALA A 29 5.89 7.24 -13.41
CA ALA A 29 7.29 7.32 -13.01
C ALA A 29 7.54 8.54 -12.12
N GLY A 30 7.85 8.29 -10.84
CA GLY A 30 8.29 9.32 -9.90
C GLY A 30 7.23 9.84 -8.93
N MET A 31 6.01 9.27 -8.91
CA MET A 31 5.09 9.56 -7.80
C MET A 31 5.54 8.78 -6.57
N THR A 32 5.92 9.51 -5.52
CA THR A 32 6.16 8.95 -4.19
C THR A 32 5.11 9.51 -3.22
N LYS A 33 4.44 8.64 -2.49
CA LYS A 33 3.52 8.98 -1.40
C LYS A 33 4.10 8.45 -0.10
N LEU A 34 3.93 9.22 0.97
CA LEU A 34 4.42 8.86 2.28
C LEU A 34 3.36 9.26 3.29
N ALA A 35 2.93 8.33 4.12
CA ALA A 35 1.97 8.58 5.18
C ALA A 35 2.35 7.81 6.44
N THR A 36 2.30 8.48 7.59
CA THR A 36 2.27 7.83 8.89
C THR A 36 0.82 7.61 9.26
N VAL A 37 0.47 6.40 9.71
CA VAL A 37 -0.93 6.07 10.04
C VAL A 37 -1.45 6.96 11.17
N GLU A 38 -0.61 7.36 12.14
CA GLU A 38 -0.98 8.32 13.21
C GLU A 38 -1.39 9.72 12.73
N ASP A 39 -0.93 10.13 11.53
CA ASP A 39 -1.21 11.45 10.97
C ASP A 39 -2.54 11.50 10.20
N LEU A 40 -3.21 10.35 10.01
CA LEU A 40 -4.45 10.25 9.27
C LEU A 40 -5.67 10.56 10.16
N PRO A 41 -6.85 10.87 9.59
CA PRO A 41 -8.08 10.97 10.36
C PRO A 41 -8.44 9.62 10.99
N GLN A 42 -8.90 9.60 12.26
CA GLN A 42 -9.29 8.35 12.95
C GLN A 42 -10.15 7.35 12.14
N PRO A 43 -11.18 7.74 11.37
CA PRO A 43 -11.95 6.76 10.58
C PRO A 43 -11.14 6.09 9.44
N GLU A 44 -10.01 6.68 9.04
CA GLU A 44 -9.12 6.13 8.02
C GLU A 44 -8.02 5.23 8.61
N HIS A 45 -7.66 5.41 9.89
CA HIS A 45 -6.64 4.60 10.57
C HIS A 45 -6.91 3.10 10.42
N ASP A 46 -8.07 2.63 10.87
CA ASP A 46 -8.38 1.19 10.89
C ASP A 46 -8.41 0.59 9.48
N ARG A 47 -8.87 1.38 8.50
CA ARG A 47 -8.95 0.96 7.09
C ARG A 47 -7.58 0.83 6.46
N ILE A 48 -6.75 1.86 6.62
CA ILE A 48 -5.38 1.88 6.10
C ILE A 48 -4.56 0.80 6.80
N CYS A 49 -4.69 0.70 8.11
CA CYS A 49 -4.04 -0.32 8.91
C CYS A 49 -4.34 -1.73 8.40
N ALA A 50 -5.62 -2.08 8.24
CA ALA A 50 -6.01 -3.40 7.79
C ALA A 50 -5.60 -3.67 6.33
N ALA A 51 -5.70 -2.67 5.45
CA ALA A 51 -5.39 -2.83 4.03
C ALA A 51 -3.88 -2.93 3.76
N PHE A 52 -3.07 -2.16 4.48
CA PHE A 52 -1.62 -2.09 4.27
C PHE A 52 -0.82 -2.91 5.29
N ALA A 53 -1.46 -3.67 6.18
CA ALA A 53 -0.76 -4.60 7.05
C ALA A 53 0.17 -5.52 6.23
N PRO A 54 1.41 -5.79 6.68
CA PRO A 54 2.36 -6.60 5.91
C PRO A 54 1.81 -7.98 5.52
N SER A 55 0.97 -8.59 6.37
CA SER A 55 0.29 -9.85 6.06
C SER A 55 -0.67 -9.73 4.88
N ALA A 56 -1.49 -8.68 4.84
CA ALA A 56 -2.44 -8.43 3.74
C ALA A 56 -1.69 -8.15 2.43
N LEU A 57 -0.63 -7.34 2.48
CA LEU A 57 0.22 -7.08 1.31
C LEU A 57 0.93 -8.34 0.81
N ALA A 58 1.41 -9.21 1.71
CA ALA A 58 2.01 -10.48 1.35
C ALA A 58 1.03 -11.42 0.65
N GLU A 59 -0.24 -11.46 1.08
CA GLU A 59 -1.29 -12.24 0.41
C GLU A 59 -1.58 -11.75 -1.01
N ILE A 60 -1.51 -10.43 -1.25
CA ILE A 60 -1.67 -9.86 -2.59
C ILE A 60 -0.44 -10.17 -3.45
N ALA A 61 0.77 -9.98 -2.89
CA ALA A 61 2.03 -10.27 -3.57
C ALA A 61 2.16 -11.74 -3.98
N GLY A 62 1.57 -12.66 -3.20
CA GLY A 62 1.55 -14.09 -3.50
C GLY A 62 0.66 -14.48 -4.69
N LYS A 63 -0.23 -13.59 -5.17
CA LYS A 63 -1.09 -13.85 -6.33
C LYS A 63 -0.33 -13.50 -7.60
N ALA A 64 -0.25 -14.41 -8.56
CA ALA A 64 0.32 -14.09 -9.85
C ALA A 64 -0.56 -13.03 -10.56
N PRO A 65 0.03 -12.01 -11.20
CA PRO A 65 -0.74 -11.08 -12.00
C PRO A 65 -1.37 -11.79 -13.20
N PRO A 66 -2.52 -11.31 -13.71
CA PRO A 66 -3.18 -11.86 -14.87
C PRO A 66 -2.27 -11.80 -16.12
N ALA A 67 -2.26 -12.90 -16.89
CA ALA A 67 -1.48 -13.02 -18.11
C ALA A 67 -2.02 -12.10 -19.23
N GLY A 68 -1.11 -11.57 -20.06
CA GLY A 68 -1.49 -10.75 -21.23
C GLY A 68 -1.88 -9.30 -20.92
N ARG A 69 -1.41 -8.76 -19.80
CA ARG A 69 -1.69 -7.37 -19.39
C ARG A 69 -0.98 -6.33 -20.27
N ALA A 70 -1.63 -5.18 -20.43
CA ALA A 70 -1.00 -3.96 -20.96
C ALA A 70 0.10 -3.45 -20.02
N ASP A 71 0.86 -2.43 -20.44
CA ASP A 71 1.83 -1.73 -19.59
C ASP A 71 1.11 -1.04 -18.42
N THR A 72 0.97 -1.75 -17.31
CA THR A 72 0.31 -1.32 -16.07
C THR A 72 1.26 -0.60 -15.13
N ILE A 73 0.70 0.13 -14.16
CA ILE A 73 1.49 0.72 -13.09
C ILE A 73 1.92 -0.39 -12.13
N THR A 74 3.17 -0.32 -11.70
CA THR A 74 3.69 -1.12 -10.58
C THR A 74 3.83 -0.22 -9.36
N TYR A 75 3.32 -0.71 -8.23
CA TYR A 75 3.38 -0.07 -6.94
C TYR A 75 4.45 -0.77 -6.10
N ASP A 76 5.52 -0.05 -5.78
CA ASP A 76 6.56 -0.45 -4.85
C ASP A 76 6.18 0.15 -3.48
N ILE A 77 5.63 -0.69 -2.60
CA ILE A 77 5.05 -0.33 -1.30
C ILE A 77 6.01 -0.78 -0.20
N THR A 78 6.50 0.16 0.60
CA THR A 78 7.28 -0.11 1.80
C THR A 78 6.45 0.23 3.03
N VAL A 79 6.27 -0.76 3.90
CA VAL A 79 5.60 -0.60 5.19
C VAL A 79 6.64 -0.74 6.28
N THR A 80 6.75 0.25 7.15
CA THR A 80 7.59 0.16 8.35
C THR A 80 6.69 0.06 9.57
N ASP A 81 6.83 -1.02 10.33
CA ASP A 81 6.16 -1.25 11.60
C ASP A 81 7.18 -1.55 12.71
N ASP A 82 6.72 -1.92 13.91
CA ASP A 82 7.58 -2.28 15.06
C ASP A 82 8.54 -3.45 14.77
N SER A 83 8.24 -4.29 13.77
CA SER A 83 9.07 -5.43 13.35
C SER A 83 10.10 -5.06 12.28
N GLY A 84 10.01 -3.86 11.71
CA GLY A 84 10.95 -3.32 10.72
C GLY A 84 10.28 -2.93 9.39
N ALA A 85 11.11 -2.76 8.37
CA ALA A 85 10.65 -2.40 7.03
C ALA A 85 10.35 -3.65 6.18
N HIS A 86 9.15 -3.68 5.60
CA HIS A 86 8.64 -4.72 4.72
C HIS A 86 8.38 -4.13 3.34
N HIS A 87 8.99 -4.70 2.31
CA HIS A 87 8.89 -4.18 0.95
C HIS A 87 8.11 -5.14 0.05
N PHE A 88 7.10 -4.59 -0.65
CA PHE A 88 6.22 -5.32 -1.54
C PHE A 88 6.17 -4.64 -2.90
N LYS A 89 6.20 -5.44 -3.96
CA LYS A 89 6.03 -4.96 -5.33
C LYS A 89 4.77 -5.57 -5.92
N LEU A 90 3.77 -4.73 -6.15
CA LEU A 90 2.44 -5.14 -6.59
C LEU A 90 2.11 -4.49 -7.93
N ASP A 91 1.57 -5.26 -8.86
CA ASP A 91 0.98 -4.70 -10.06
C ASP A 91 -0.39 -4.09 -9.77
N GLU A 92 -0.75 -3.02 -10.48
CA GLU A 92 -2.06 -2.36 -10.38
C GLU A 92 -3.23 -3.36 -10.43
N THR A 93 -3.13 -4.40 -11.28
CA THR A 93 -4.21 -5.40 -11.43
C THR A 93 -4.33 -6.38 -10.27
N GLN A 94 -3.32 -6.48 -9.40
CA GLN A 94 -3.35 -7.30 -8.19
C GLN A 94 -4.01 -6.54 -7.03
N ILE A 95 -3.97 -5.21 -7.06
CA ILE A 95 -4.44 -4.36 -5.96
C ILE A 95 -5.97 -4.20 -6.07
N PRO A 96 -6.72 -4.44 -4.98
CA PRO A 96 -8.17 -4.22 -4.97
C PRO A 96 -8.51 -2.75 -5.30
N PRO A 97 -9.59 -2.47 -6.05
CA PRO A 97 -9.97 -1.09 -6.41
C PRO A 97 -10.11 -0.17 -5.19
N THR A 98 -10.70 -0.66 -4.10
CA THR A 98 -10.84 0.09 -2.85
C THR A 98 -9.50 0.47 -2.23
N MET A 99 -8.45 -0.31 -2.46
CA MET A 99 -7.11 -0.02 -1.98
C MET A 99 -6.39 0.97 -2.90
N LEU A 100 -6.62 0.91 -4.22
CA LEU A 100 -6.15 1.95 -5.15
C LEU A 100 -6.73 3.32 -4.77
N ASP A 101 -8.02 3.40 -4.44
CA ASP A 101 -8.66 4.63 -3.95
C ASP A 101 -7.99 5.15 -2.66
N MET A 102 -7.59 4.25 -1.75
CA MET A 102 -6.84 4.63 -0.54
C MET A 102 -5.45 5.17 -0.88
N ILE A 103 -4.72 4.51 -1.79
CA ILE A 103 -3.41 5.00 -2.27
C ILE A 103 -3.60 6.40 -2.86
N ASP A 104 -4.66 6.64 -3.61
CA ASP A 104 -4.97 7.94 -4.21
C ASP A 104 -5.24 9.04 -3.19
N ALA A 105 -5.89 8.71 -2.08
CA ALA A 105 -6.15 9.60 -0.96
C ALA A 105 -4.89 9.94 -0.13
N LEU A 106 -3.83 9.12 -0.17
CA LEU A 106 -2.62 9.39 0.61
C LEU A 106 -1.90 10.67 0.15
N PRO A 107 -1.31 11.42 1.09
CA PRO A 107 -0.54 12.62 0.78
C PRO A 107 0.68 12.28 -0.09
N ARG A 108 0.94 13.16 -1.08
CA ARG A 108 2.14 13.05 -1.92
C ARG A 108 3.35 13.57 -1.13
N LYS A 109 4.47 12.86 -1.26
CA LYS A 109 5.78 13.33 -0.79
C LYS A 109 6.18 14.50 -1.69
N ARG A 110 6.23 15.71 -1.13
CA ARG A 110 6.55 16.96 -1.86
C ARG A 110 8.03 17.07 -2.19
#